data_AF-A0A4U9HHY0-F1
#
_entry.id   AF-A0A4U9HHY0-F1
#
_cell.length_a   1.000
_cell.length_b   1.000
_cell.length_c   1.000
_cell.angle_alpha   90.00
_cell.angle_beta   90.00
_cell.angle_gamma   90.00
#
_symmetry.space_group_name_H-M   'P 1'
#
loop_
_entity.id
_entity.type
_entity.pdbx_description
1 polymer ?
#
loop_
_entity_poly.entity_id
_entity_poly.type
_entity_poly.pdbx_seq_one_letter_code
_entity_poly.pdbx_strand_id
1 'polypeptide(L)' 'MAGLLEARGHNVTVIDPVEKLLAVGHYLESTVDIAESTRRIAASKNPC' A
#
# COMPACT_ATOMS: atom_id res chain seq x y z
N MET A 1 -14.41 -0.64 -7.33
CA MET A 1 -13.45 -1.71 -7.66
C MET A 1 -13.28 -2.70 -6.52
N ALA A 2 -12.98 -2.26 -5.28
CA ALA A 2 -12.85 -3.15 -4.13
C ALA A 2 -14.06 -4.09 -3.92
N GLY A 3 -15.29 -3.55 -3.93
CA GLY A 3 -16.49 -4.37 -3.74
C GLY A 3 -16.74 -5.47 -4.79
N LEU A 4 -16.18 -5.35 -6.00
CA LEU A 4 -16.25 -6.42 -7.01
C LEU A 4 -15.32 -7.59 -6.66
N LEU A 5 -14.14 -7.27 -6.12
CA LEU A 5 -13.12 -8.23 -5.74
C LEU A 5 -13.48 -8.94 -4.43
N GLU A 6 -14.11 -8.23 -3.49
CA GLU A 6 -14.70 -8.80 -2.27
C GLU A 6 -15.86 -9.75 -2.60
N ALA A 7 -16.75 -9.36 -3.52
CA ALA A 7 -17.85 -10.22 -3.98
C ALA A 7 -17.36 -11.50 -4.68
N ARG A 8 -16.11 -11.50 -5.18
CA ARG A 8 -15.44 -12.69 -5.76
C ARG A 8 -14.73 -13.55 -4.71
N GLY A 9 -14.79 -13.18 -3.43
CA GLY A 9 -14.16 -13.91 -2.33
C GLY A 9 -12.66 -13.61 -2.16
N HIS A 10 -12.14 -12.54 -2.76
CA HIS A 10 -10.76 -12.13 -2.55
C HIS A 10 -10.64 -11.24 -1.32
N ASN A 11 -9.58 -11.46 -0.55
CA ASN A 11 -9.25 -10.57 0.56
C ASN A 11 -8.63 -9.27 0.00
N VAL A 12 -9.42 -8.20 0.00
CA VAL A 12 -9.03 -6.89 -0.51
C VAL A 12 -8.69 -5.99 0.66
N THR A 13 -7.60 -5.24 0.55
CA THR A 13 -7.27 -4.19 1.51
C THR A 13 -7.06 -2.90 0.73
N VAL A 14 -7.87 -1.88 1.03
CA VAL A 14 -7.65 -0.54 0.50
C VAL A 14 -6.51 0.09 1.30
N ILE A 15 -5.45 0.48 0.63
CA ILE A 15 -4.31 1.19 1.24
C ILE A 15 -4.27 2.61 0.68
N ASP A 16 -3.95 3.58 1.53
CA ASP A 16 -3.61 4.92 1.07
C ASP A 16 -2.14 4.92 0.59
N PRO A 17 -1.88 5.13 -0.71
CA PRO A 17 -0.52 5.12 -1.23
C PRO A 17 0.34 6.25 -0.65
N VAL A 18 -0.24 7.39 -0.24
CA VAL A 18 0.51 8.52 0.32
C VAL A 18 1.05 8.20 1.71
N GLU A 19 0.27 7.47 2.51
CA GLU A 19 0.70 7.07 3.85
C GLU A 19 1.62 5.84 3.83
N LYS A 20 1.35 4.89 2.92
CA LYS A 20 1.97 3.56 2.97
C LYS A 20 3.16 3.40 2.03
N LEU A 21 3.24 4.15 0.94
CA LEU A 21 4.36 4.07 0.00
C LEU A 21 5.39 5.15 0.31
N LEU A 22 6.64 4.74 0.55
CA LEU A 22 7.75 5.68 0.61
C LEU A 22 8.34 5.83 -0.79
N ALA A 23 8.18 7.02 -1.36
CA ALA A 23 8.82 7.42 -2.60
C ALA A 23 9.91 8.46 -2.32
N VAL A 24 11.06 8.30 -2.96
CA VAL A 24 12.19 9.23 -2.87
C VAL A 24 12.49 9.75 -4.27
N GLY A 25 12.50 11.07 -4.41
CA GLY A 25 12.80 11.75 -5.68
C GLY A 25 11.81 12.87 -5.98
N HIS A 26 12.00 13.51 -7.14
CA HIS A 26 11.09 14.53 -7.64
C HIS A 26 9.86 13.89 -8.30
N TYR A 27 8.79 14.68 -8.48
CA TYR A 27 7.48 14.22 -8.92
C TYR A 27 7.48 13.21 -10.10
N LEU A 28 8.35 13.41 -11.09
CA LEU A 28 8.46 12.53 -12.27
C LEU A 28 9.61 11.51 -12.22
N GLU A 29 10.50 11.63 -11.23
CA GLU A 29 11.69 10.78 -11.05
C GLU A 29 11.65 10.01 -9.72
N SER A 30 10.46 9.92 -9.14
CA SER A 30 10.25 9.29 -7.83
C SER A 30 10.49 7.79 -7.93
N THR A 31 11.46 7.31 -7.17
CA THR A 31 11.71 5.88 -6.98
C THR A 31 11.02 5.42 -5.71
N VAL A 32 10.23 4.34 -5.81
CA VAL A 32 9.55 3.76 -4.65
C VAL A 32 10.49 2.81 -3.93
N ASP A 33 10.69 3.03 -2.64
CA ASP A 33 11.36 2.06 -1.77
C ASP A 33 10.37 0.94 -1.42
N ILE A 34 10.46 -0.17 -2.14
CA ILE A 34 9.57 -1.33 -1.97
C ILE A 34 9.77 -1.99 -0.60
N ALA A 35 10.99 -2.03 -0.08
CA ALA A 35 11.28 -2.69 1.19
C ALA A 35 10.64 -1.91 2.35
N GLU A 36 10.81 -0.59 2.36
CA GLU A 36 10.23 0.26 3.38
C GLU A 36 8.71 0.39 3.24
N SER A 37 8.20 0.50 2.02
CA SER A 37 6.75 0.51 1.76
C SER A 37 6.10 -0.80 2.23
N THR A 38 6.75 -1.94 2.02
CA THR A 38 6.26 -3.25 2.50
C THR A 38 6.21 -3.31 4.02
N ARG A 39 7.22 -2.77 4.72
CA ARG A 39 7.20 -2.67 6.19
C ARG A 39 6.04 -1.82 6.69
N ARG A 40 5.77 -0.67 6.06
CA ARG A 40 4.65 0.22 6.44
C ARG A 40 3.29 -0.44 6.22
N ILE A 41 3.12 -1.17 5.12
CA ILE A 41 1.89 -1.93 4.84
C ILE A 41 1.70 -3.06 5.86
N ALA A 42 2.77 -3.80 6.20
CA ALA A 42 2.70 -4.87 7.19
C ALA A 42 2.42 -4.36 8.61
N ALA A 43 3.09 -3.27 9.02
CA ALA A 43 2.84 -2.62 10.30
C ALA A 43 1.40 -2.09 10.42
N SER A 44 0.83 -1.59 9.32
CA SER A 44 -0.57 -1.15 9.31
C SER A 44 -1.60 -2.29 9.36
N LYS A 45 -1.20 -3.53 9.04
CA LYS A 45 -2.08 -4.70 9.08
C LYS A 45 -2.17 -5.34 10.47
N ASN A 46 -1.20 -5.09 11.34
CA ASN A 46 -1.21 -5.57 12.71
C ASN A 46 -1.42 -4.38 13.67
N PRO A 47 -2.64 -4.12 14.16
CA PRO A 47 -2.83 -3.32 15.35
C PRO A 47 -2.43 -4.19 16.54
N CYS A 48 -1.19 -4.07 16.99
CA CYS A 48 -0.71 -4.63 18.26
C CYS A 48 -0.15 -3.50 19.11
#